data_AF-A0A7J3XCC3-F1
#
_entry.id   AF-A0A7J3XCC3-F1
#
_cell.length_a   1.000
_cell.length_b   1.000
_cell.length_c   1.000
_cell.angle_alpha   90.00
_cell.angle_beta   90.00
_cell.angle_gamma   90.00
#
_symmetry.space_group_name_H-M   'P 1'
#
loop_
_entity.id
_entity.type
_entity.pdbx_description
1 polymer ?
#
loop_
_entity_poly.entity_id
_entity_poly.type
_entity_poly.pdbx_seq_one_letter_code
_entity_poly.pdbx_strand_id
1 'polypeptide(L)'
;MECTLKYPPASLRLKGIGKVLECLHVSARILNPLEDLQVLLKDLLPRYISLRDPRVEFSENEQIGDSYIIYKYHILDRNTFVASCRAVLRSRILLSVICTVDSSQEPRLTTRAVEPSTEPKLQRGPIPSNSPRGQRYIDDFVIYRILGSPVVDPDSWRFRVEGLVANPLTLSFEDVLSLSRAAVVRDFHCVTGWSVASVKWEGVRLRLIAEMAGVKEGARWVYMEGLDGYSSVVPLEDFLSDEALLVLAINGRPLTHEQGFPARIFIPHLYGWKGVKWVHRIEFRENYLDGFWEALGYHQRGNVFLEERFKVGSSLR
;
A
#
# COMPACT_ATOMS: atom_id res chain seq x y z
N MET A 1 -6.95 24.18 5.93
CA MET A 1 -6.47 22.80 5.79
C MET A 1 -6.23 22.29 7.20
N GLU A 2 -6.98 21.30 7.64
CA GLU A 2 -6.73 20.64 8.91
C GLU A 2 -5.87 19.41 8.67
N CYS A 3 -4.87 19.21 9.52
CA CYS A 3 -3.97 18.07 9.44
C CYS A 3 -3.89 17.38 10.78
N THR A 4 -3.66 16.07 10.75
CA THR A 4 -3.48 15.23 11.93
C THR A 4 -2.06 14.69 11.96
N LEU A 5 -1.38 14.91 13.08
CA LEU A 5 -0.07 14.30 13.34
C LEU A 5 -0.27 12.99 14.10
N LYS A 6 0.07 11.87 13.47
CA LYS A 6 -0.13 10.52 14.01
C LYS A 6 1.17 9.73 14.11
N TYR A 7 1.14 8.68 14.91
CA TYR A 7 2.22 7.70 14.93
C TYR A 7 2.11 6.79 13.69
N PRO A 8 3.23 6.48 13.01
CA PRO A 8 3.24 5.57 11.88
C PRO A 8 3.01 4.12 12.32
N PRO A 9 2.51 3.25 11.43
CA PRO A 9 2.54 1.81 11.63
C PRO A 9 3.97 1.28 11.80
N ALA A 10 4.09 0.07 12.34
CA ALA A 10 5.38 -0.60 12.56
C ALA A 10 6.23 -0.65 11.28
N SER A 11 5.59 -0.95 10.15
CA SER A 11 6.20 -1.03 8.82
C SER A 11 6.94 0.26 8.40
N LEU A 12 6.42 1.44 8.76
CA LEU A 12 7.10 2.72 8.50
C LEU A 12 8.14 3.08 9.56
N ARG A 13 7.98 2.63 10.81
CA ARG A 13 9.00 2.82 11.85
C ARG A 13 10.31 2.11 11.51
N LEU A 14 10.24 0.96 10.84
CA LEU A 14 11.42 0.26 10.29
C LEU A 14 12.21 1.11 9.28
N LYS A 15 11.61 2.17 8.73
CA LYS A 15 12.26 3.15 7.84
C LYS A 15 12.72 4.43 8.58
N GLY A 16 12.78 4.39 9.91
CA GLY A 16 13.18 5.53 10.74
C GLY A 16 12.11 6.61 10.90
N ILE A 17 10.87 6.38 10.44
CA ILE A 17 9.81 7.39 10.53
C ILE A 17 9.22 7.43 11.94
N GLY A 18 9.23 8.61 12.56
CA GLY A 18 8.69 8.83 13.91
C GLY A 18 7.25 9.32 13.93
N LYS A 19 6.88 10.16 12.95
CA LYS A 19 5.53 10.73 12.83
C LYS A 19 5.10 10.81 11.37
N VAL A 20 3.79 10.79 11.17
CA VAL A 20 3.14 11.08 9.88
C VAL A 20 2.20 12.25 10.09
N LEU A 21 2.43 13.33 9.37
CA LEU A 21 1.47 14.43 9.23
C LEU A 21 0.58 14.12 8.03
N GLU A 22 -0.72 14.01 8.27
CA GLU A 22 -1.72 13.73 7.25
C GLU A 22 -2.69 14.91 7.13
N CYS A 23 -2.69 15.55 5.97
CA CYS A 23 -3.63 16.59 5.59
C CYS A 23 -4.54 16.04 4.50
N LEU A 24 -5.71 15.56 4.90
CA LEU A 24 -6.76 15.13 3.98
C LEU A 24 -7.67 16.33 3.69
N HIS A 25 -8.55 16.19 2.69
CA HIS A 25 -9.55 17.22 2.34
C HIS A 25 -8.93 18.54 1.87
N VAL A 26 -7.83 18.44 1.12
CA VAL A 26 -7.36 19.59 0.38
C VAL A 26 -8.21 19.70 -0.89
N SER A 27 -8.67 20.90 -1.19
CA SER A 27 -9.36 21.21 -2.45
C SER A 27 -8.92 22.59 -2.90
N ALA A 28 -7.60 22.73 -3.01
CA ALA A 28 -6.96 23.94 -3.49
C ALA A 28 -6.57 23.75 -4.95
N ARG A 29 -6.83 24.77 -5.76
CA ARG A 29 -6.34 24.80 -7.15
C ARG A 29 -4.87 25.20 -7.13
N ILE A 30 -4.04 24.38 -7.78
CA ILE A 30 -2.60 24.57 -7.91
C ILE A 30 -2.29 24.90 -9.37
N LEU A 31 -1.69 26.07 -9.62
CA LEU A 31 -1.38 26.52 -10.96
C LEU A 31 0.06 26.17 -11.34
N ASN A 32 0.99 26.41 -10.42
CA ASN A 32 2.39 26.02 -10.53
C ASN A 32 2.74 25.05 -9.39
N PRO A 33 2.63 23.73 -9.60
CA PRO A 33 2.88 22.76 -8.53
C PRO A 33 4.24 22.91 -7.85
N LEU A 34 5.30 23.26 -8.59
CA LEU A 34 6.64 23.36 -8.01
C LEU A 34 6.73 24.49 -6.98
N GLU A 35 6.20 25.66 -7.30
CA GLU A 35 6.26 26.86 -6.43
C GLU A 35 5.13 26.87 -5.40
N ASP A 36 3.88 26.65 -5.83
CA ASP A 36 2.69 26.74 -4.97
C ASP A 36 2.78 25.76 -3.80
N LEU A 37 3.24 24.53 -4.06
CA LEU A 37 3.39 23.51 -3.02
C LEU A 37 4.58 23.80 -2.10
N GLN A 38 5.67 24.39 -2.62
CA GLN A 38 6.79 24.81 -1.77
C GLN A 38 6.34 25.88 -0.76
N VAL A 39 5.60 26.89 -1.21
CA VAL A 39 5.04 27.93 -0.33
C VAL A 39 4.08 27.30 0.68
N LEU A 40 3.14 26.47 0.20
CA LEU A 40 2.19 25.78 1.08
C LEU A 40 2.89 24.97 2.18
N LEU A 41 3.92 24.19 1.84
CA LEU A 41 4.65 23.37 2.81
C LEU A 41 5.45 24.22 3.81
N LYS A 42 6.06 25.33 3.36
CA LYS A 42 6.76 26.29 4.25
C LYS A 42 5.82 26.88 5.30
N ASP A 43 4.59 27.20 4.92
CA ASP A 43 3.60 27.79 5.82
C ASP A 43 2.90 26.75 6.73
N LEU A 44 2.78 25.52 6.23
CA LEU A 44 2.06 24.44 6.89
C LEU A 44 2.88 23.77 7.99
N LEU A 45 4.10 23.35 7.66
CA LEU A 45 4.90 22.46 8.53
C LEU A 45 5.25 23.06 9.90
N PRO A 46 5.63 24.35 10.02
CA PRO A 46 5.96 24.95 11.33
C PRO A 46 4.81 24.92 12.35
N ARG A 47 3.57 24.66 11.91
CA ARG A 47 2.40 24.53 12.80
C ARG A 47 2.34 23.18 13.52
N TYR A 48 3.05 22.17 13.02
CA TYR A 48 2.97 20.78 13.49
C TYR A 48 4.31 20.21 13.93
N ILE A 49 5.42 20.74 13.41
CA ILE A 49 6.78 20.33 13.77
C ILE A 49 7.65 21.56 13.99
N SER A 50 8.53 21.49 14.98
CA SER A 50 9.45 22.58 15.32
C SER A 50 10.55 22.70 14.28
N LEU A 51 10.51 23.78 13.50
CA LEU A 51 11.50 24.12 12.48
C LEU A 51 12.07 25.51 12.79
N ARG A 52 13.37 25.70 12.62
CA ARG A 52 14.06 26.98 12.89
C ARG A 52 14.36 27.74 11.60
N ASP A 53 14.88 27.05 10.60
CA ASP A 53 15.22 27.59 9.28
C ASP A 53 14.91 26.52 8.20
N PRO A 54 13.62 26.35 7.87
CA PRO A 54 13.19 25.29 6.97
C PRO A 54 13.43 25.65 5.50
N ARG A 55 14.05 24.72 4.79
CA ARG A 55 14.11 24.67 3.33
C ARG A 55 13.21 23.55 2.81
N VAL A 56 12.43 23.86 1.78
CA VAL A 56 11.57 22.91 1.09
C VAL A 56 12.12 22.71 -0.31
N GLU A 57 12.62 21.51 -0.58
CA GLU A 57 13.31 21.17 -1.82
C GLU A 57 12.48 20.19 -2.62
N PHE A 58 12.22 20.51 -3.89
CA PHE A 58 11.59 19.56 -4.80
C PHE A 58 12.54 18.39 -5.04
N SER A 59 12.01 17.17 -4.95
CA SER A 59 12.76 15.94 -5.16
C SER A 59 12.40 15.35 -6.52
N GLU A 60 11.14 14.98 -6.71
CA GLU A 60 10.64 14.35 -7.93
C GLU A 60 9.12 14.46 -8.02
N ASN A 61 8.57 14.16 -9.19
CA ASN A 61 7.15 13.90 -9.36
C ASN A 61 6.92 12.56 -10.07
N GLU A 62 5.79 11.93 -9.77
CA GLU A 62 5.45 10.59 -10.24
C GLU A 62 4.00 10.59 -10.74
N GLN A 63 3.76 10.13 -11.96
CA GLN A 63 2.41 9.94 -12.49
C GLN A 63 1.87 8.59 -11.99
N ILE A 64 0.62 8.59 -11.52
CA ILE A 64 -0.03 7.41 -10.95
C ILE A 64 -1.34 7.15 -11.72
N GLY A 65 -1.36 6.07 -12.49
CA GLY A 65 -2.40 5.84 -13.49
C GLY A 65 -2.36 6.92 -14.58
N ASP A 66 -3.51 7.43 -14.99
CA ASP A 66 -3.62 8.53 -15.95
C ASP A 66 -4.08 9.86 -15.32
N SER A 67 -4.55 9.81 -14.07
CA SER A 67 -5.32 10.89 -13.46
C SER A 67 -4.59 11.64 -12.34
N TYR A 68 -3.57 11.02 -11.73
CA TYR A 68 -2.92 11.55 -10.53
C TYR A 68 -1.44 11.85 -10.76
N ILE A 69 -0.94 12.90 -10.11
CA ILE A 69 0.49 13.18 -10.02
C ILE A 69 0.84 13.40 -8.55
N ILE A 70 1.85 12.70 -8.07
CA ILE A 70 2.46 12.92 -6.76
C ILE A 70 3.66 13.85 -6.95
N TYR A 71 3.71 14.97 -6.23
CA TYR A 71 4.91 15.80 -6.10
C TYR A 71 5.57 15.53 -4.75
N LYS A 72 6.87 15.25 -4.75
CA LYS A 72 7.63 14.91 -3.54
C LYS A 72 8.61 16.03 -3.21
N TYR A 73 8.69 16.36 -1.93
CA TYR A 73 9.56 17.40 -1.40
C TYR A 73 10.33 16.88 -0.18
N HIS A 74 11.59 17.28 -0.06
CA HIS A 74 12.38 17.08 1.14
C HIS A 74 12.39 18.38 1.96
N ILE A 75 12.31 18.21 3.27
CA ILE A 75 12.32 19.32 4.23
C ILE A 75 13.63 19.23 4.99
N LEU A 76 14.42 20.30 4.91
CA LEU A 76 15.66 20.43 5.65
C LEU A 76 15.50 21.54 6.69
N ASP A 77 15.92 21.31 7.93
CA ASP A 77 16.08 22.36 8.94
C ASP A 77 17.56 22.59 9.18
N ARG A 78 18.06 23.81 8.90
CA ARG A 78 19.51 24.12 9.03
C ARG A 78 20.41 23.10 8.31
N ASN A 79 20.00 22.72 7.09
CA ASN A 79 20.63 21.71 6.22
C ASN A 79 20.59 20.25 6.72
N THR A 80 19.86 19.95 7.80
CA THR A 80 19.60 18.56 8.23
C THR A 80 18.25 18.11 7.69
N PHE A 81 18.19 16.91 7.10
CA PHE A 81 16.92 16.32 6.65
C PHE A 81 15.99 16.05 7.84
N VAL A 82 14.75 16.50 7.76
CA VAL A 82 13.74 16.34 8.82
C VAL A 82 12.52 15.58 8.34
N ALA A 83 12.07 15.82 7.11
CA ALA A 83 10.85 15.20 6.61
C ALA A 83 10.84 15.03 5.10
N SER A 84 10.01 14.09 4.63
CA SER A 84 9.63 13.95 3.22
C SER A 84 8.13 14.17 3.10
N CYS A 85 7.71 15.06 2.21
CA CYS A 85 6.32 15.39 1.93
C CYS A 85 5.89 14.93 0.54
N ARG A 86 4.65 14.47 0.42
CA ARG A 86 4.01 14.04 -0.83
C ARG A 86 2.71 14.81 -0.98
N ALA A 87 2.55 15.52 -2.09
CA ALA A 87 1.33 16.24 -2.45
C ALA A 87 0.68 15.52 -3.64
N VAL A 88 -0.56 15.07 -3.46
CA VAL A 88 -1.31 14.34 -4.49
C VAL A 88 -2.24 15.29 -5.23
N LEU A 89 -2.06 15.42 -6.53
CA LEU A 89 -2.90 16.27 -7.39
C LEU A 89 -3.71 15.42 -8.37
N ARG A 90 -4.94 15.86 -8.65
CA ARG A 90 -5.77 15.41 -9.78
C ARG A 90 -6.29 16.63 -10.54
N SER A 91 -6.01 16.72 -11.84
CA SER A 91 -6.46 17.85 -12.68
C SER A 91 -6.17 19.24 -12.07
N ARG A 92 -4.95 19.44 -11.54
CA ARG A 92 -4.51 20.66 -10.82
C ARG A 92 -5.22 20.94 -9.49
N ILE A 93 -6.03 20.03 -8.98
CA ILE A 93 -6.59 20.12 -7.63
C ILE A 93 -5.71 19.30 -6.69
N LEU A 94 -5.17 19.96 -5.67
CA LEU A 94 -4.47 19.31 -4.57
C LEU A 94 -5.50 18.58 -3.70
N LEU A 95 -5.36 17.27 -3.57
CA LEU A 95 -6.28 16.40 -2.82
C LEU A 95 -5.80 16.12 -1.40
N SER A 96 -4.49 15.89 -1.23
CA SER A 96 -3.88 15.59 0.05
C SER A 96 -2.42 15.98 0.09
N VAL A 97 -1.93 16.24 1.31
CA VAL A 97 -0.51 16.40 1.62
C VAL A 97 -0.18 15.45 2.77
N ILE A 98 0.79 14.56 2.55
CA ILE A 98 1.26 13.62 3.56
C ILE A 98 2.76 13.83 3.78
N CYS A 99 3.18 14.05 5.02
CA CYS A 99 4.60 14.19 5.35
C CYS A 99 5.03 13.13 6.38
N THR A 100 6.11 12.42 6.09
CA THR A 100 6.79 11.54 7.05
C THR A 100 7.92 12.30 7.71
N VAL A 101 7.90 12.40 9.04
CA VAL A 101 8.91 13.08 9.84
C VAL A 101 9.88 12.03 10.38
N ASP A 102 11.16 12.23 10.10
CA ASP A 102 12.23 11.33 10.51
C ASP A 102 12.42 11.40 12.04
N SER A 103 12.55 10.24 12.68
CA SER A 103 12.72 10.12 14.13
C SER A 103 14.16 10.38 14.57
N SER A 104 15.14 10.09 13.72
CA SER A 104 16.56 10.22 14.06
C SER A 104 17.18 11.53 13.57
N GLN A 105 16.46 12.32 12.76
CA GLN A 105 17.00 13.50 12.07
C GLN A 105 18.37 13.21 11.42
N GLU A 106 18.56 11.98 10.94
CA GLU A 106 19.84 11.58 10.38
C GLU A 106 20.13 12.45 9.15
N PRO A 107 21.37 12.94 9.01
CA PRO A 107 21.81 13.53 7.76
C PRO A 107 21.80 12.42 6.71
N ARG A 108 20.67 12.29 6.01
CA ARG A 108 20.66 11.56 4.75
C ARG A 108 21.54 12.38 3.82
N LEU A 109 22.78 11.93 3.66
CA LEU A 109 23.55 12.24 2.47
C LEU A 109 22.58 12.04 1.31
N THR A 110 22.38 13.08 0.51
CA THR A 110 21.66 13.01 -0.77
C THR A 110 22.48 12.13 -1.70
N THR A 111 22.55 10.83 -1.39
CA THR A 111 23.15 9.84 -2.25
C THR A 111 22.20 9.65 -3.39
N ARG A 112 22.68 10.10 -4.55
CA ARG A 112 22.33 9.75 -5.94
C ARG A 112 20.92 9.20 -6.10
N ALA A 113 20.14 9.93 -6.91
CA ALA A 113 18.98 9.41 -7.62
C ALA A 113 19.12 7.90 -7.79
N VAL A 114 18.33 7.15 -7.01
CA VAL A 114 18.11 5.75 -7.29
C VAL A 114 17.71 5.76 -8.75
N GLU A 115 18.50 5.11 -9.61
CA GLU A 115 18.13 4.98 -11.01
C GLU A 115 16.66 4.58 -11.02
N PRO A 116 15.77 5.37 -11.65
CA PRO A 116 14.36 5.05 -11.66
C PRO A 116 14.29 3.60 -12.10
N SER A 117 13.73 2.74 -11.23
CA SER A 117 13.49 1.35 -11.59
C SER A 117 12.82 1.43 -12.96
N THR A 118 13.49 0.97 -14.01
CA THR A 118 13.01 1.15 -15.37
C THR A 118 11.60 0.60 -15.39
N GLU A 119 10.62 1.50 -15.43
CA GLU A 119 9.23 1.09 -15.57
C GLU A 119 9.20 0.19 -16.79
N PRO A 120 8.59 -1.00 -16.70
CA PRO A 120 8.58 -1.92 -17.82
C PRO A 120 8.04 -1.17 -19.03
N LYS A 121 8.69 -1.35 -20.18
CA LYS A 121 8.18 -0.80 -21.43
C LYS A 121 6.79 -1.39 -21.66
N LEU A 122 5.77 -0.57 -21.44
CA LEU A 122 4.36 -0.95 -21.54
C LEU A 122 4.08 -1.35 -22.99
N GLN A 123 3.96 -2.65 -23.26
CA GLN A 123 3.58 -3.13 -24.58
C GLN A 123 2.10 -2.82 -24.83
N ARG A 124 1.77 -2.39 -26.06
CA ARG A 124 0.39 -2.07 -26.46
C ARG A 124 -0.33 -3.36 -26.86
N GLY A 125 -0.85 -4.10 -25.87
CA GLY A 125 -1.86 -5.12 -26.11
C GLY A 125 -3.26 -4.50 -26.29
N PRO A 126 -4.22 -5.20 -26.92
CA PRO A 126 -5.61 -4.75 -26.94
C PRO A 126 -6.12 -4.60 -25.50
N ILE A 127 -6.70 -3.45 -25.18
CA ILE A 127 -7.29 -3.16 -23.85
C ILE A 127 -8.65 -3.86 -23.80
N PRO A 128 -8.87 -4.84 -22.92
CA PRO A 128 -10.21 -5.40 -22.70
C PRO A 128 -11.24 -4.29 -22.44
N SER A 129 -12.46 -4.41 -22.95
CA SER A 129 -13.50 -3.37 -22.80
C SER A 129 -13.82 -3.04 -21.32
N ASN A 130 -13.51 -3.95 -20.40
CA ASN A 130 -13.73 -3.80 -18.95
C ASN A 130 -12.45 -3.49 -18.17
N SER A 131 -11.39 -3.01 -18.83
CA SER A 131 -10.16 -2.63 -18.15
C SER A 131 -10.39 -1.47 -17.16
N PRO A 132 -9.87 -1.56 -15.93
CA PRO A 132 -9.97 -0.46 -14.99
C PRO A 132 -9.29 0.81 -15.52
N ARG A 133 -9.85 1.98 -15.16
CA ARG A 133 -9.32 3.27 -15.61
C ARG A 133 -7.88 3.50 -15.13
N GLY A 134 -7.09 4.15 -15.99
CA GLY A 134 -5.66 4.38 -15.74
C GLY A 134 -4.83 3.11 -15.61
N GLN A 135 -5.23 2.01 -16.27
CA GLN A 135 -4.45 0.77 -16.35
C GLN A 135 -3.99 0.49 -17.78
N ARG A 136 -2.76 -0.02 -17.89
CA ARG A 136 -2.19 -0.54 -19.14
C ARG A 136 -1.72 -1.97 -18.94
N TYR A 137 -2.10 -2.87 -19.83
CA TYR A 137 -1.73 -4.27 -19.70
C TYR A 137 -0.30 -4.51 -20.16
N ILE A 138 0.43 -5.30 -19.40
CA ILE A 138 1.78 -5.78 -19.68
C ILE A 138 1.82 -7.30 -19.56
N ASP A 139 2.84 -7.90 -20.17
CA ASP A 139 2.99 -9.35 -20.23
C ASP A 139 3.44 -9.94 -18.89
N ASP A 140 4.36 -9.26 -18.21
CA ASP A 140 5.04 -9.76 -17.02
C ASP A 140 4.82 -8.87 -15.80
N PHE A 141 4.86 -9.49 -14.61
CA PHE A 141 4.80 -8.77 -13.35
C PHE A 141 6.03 -7.89 -13.14
N VAL A 142 5.81 -6.65 -12.69
CA VAL A 142 6.86 -5.88 -12.01
C VAL A 142 6.90 -6.27 -10.55
N ILE A 143 8.06 -6.73 -10.08
CA ILE A 143 8.26 -7.09 -8.69
C ILE A 143 8.65 -5.85 -7.87
N TYR A 144 7.76 -5.44 -6.97
CA TYR A 144 8.07 -4.41 -5.96
C TYR A 144 8.47 -5.04 -4.63
N ARG A 145 9.46 -4.43 -3.97
CA ARG A 145 9.94 -4.76 -2.62
C ARG A 145 10.24 -3.46 -1.88
N ILE A 146 9.68 -3.30 -0.67
CA ILE A 146 9.78 -2.04 0.09
C ILE A 146 10.72 -2.20 1.28
N LEU A 147 10.54 -3.26 2.06
CA LEU A 147 11.26 -3.49 3.32
C LEU A 147 12.24 -4.67 3.26
N GLY A 148 12.15 -5.50 2.23
CA GLY A 148 13.09 -6.61 2.01
C GLY A 148 12.49 -7.68 1.11
N SER A 149 13.17 -8.83 1.05
CA SER A 149 12.67 -10.05 0.40
C SER A 149 13.18 -11.25 1.22
N PRO A 150 12.51 -11.59 2.33
CA PRO A 150 12.98 -12.63 3.25
C PRO A 150 12.94 -13.98 2.56
N VAL A 151 14.01 -14.76 2.69
CA VAL A 151 14.00 -16.18 2.28
C VAL A 151 13.30 -16.94 3.41
N VAL A 152 12.17 -17.57 3.10
CA VAL A 152 11.31 -18.21 4.10
C VAL A 152 11.44 -19.72 3.99
N ASP A 153 11.86 -20.36 5.07
CA ASP A 153 11.75 -21.81 5.23
C ASP A 153 10.29 -22.18 5.58
N PRO A 154 9.59 -22.92 4.70
CA PRO A 154 8.17 -23.26 4.91
C PRO A 154 7.93 -24.07 6.20
N ASP A 155 8.91 -24.85 6.68
CA ASP A 155 8.75 -25.68 7.89
C ASP A 155 8.68 -24.81 9.15
N SER A 156 9.36 -23.66 9.13
CA SER A 156 9.35 -22.65 10.19
C SER A 156 8.21 -21.63 10.05
N TRP A 157 7.61 -21.52 8.86
CA TRP A 157 6.58 -20.52 8.59
C TRP A 157 5.31 -20.81 9.38
N ARG A 158 4.72 -19.76 9.95
CA ARG A 158 3.47 -19.81 10.69
C ARG A 158 2.55 -18.68 10.26
N PHE A 159 1.31 -19.00 9.97
CA PHE A 159 0.26 -18.04 9.66
C PHE A 159 -0.70 -17.89 10.83
N ARG A 160 -0.67 -16.71 11.46
CA ARG A 160 -1.47 -16.38 12.63
C ARG A 160 -2.74 -15.65 12.23
N VAL A 161 -3.86 -16.08 12.79
CA VAL A 161 -5.18 -15.46 12.63
C VAL A 161 -5.68 -15.06 14.01
N GLU A 162 -5.82 -13.76 14.24
CA GLU A 162 -6.05 -13.22 15.58
C GLU A 162 -6.98 -11.99 15.56
N GLY A 163 -7.13 -11.33 16.71
CA GLY A 163 -8.02 -10.18 16.90
C GLY A 163 -9.44 -10.60 17.29
N LEU A 164 -10.45 -10.03 16.65
CA LEU A 164 -11.87 -10.28 16.89
C LEU A 164 -12.32 -11.62 16.30
N VAL A 165 -11.83 -12.70 16.90
CA VAL A 165 -12.13 -14.09 16.52
C VAL A 165 -12.50 -14.91 17.76
N ALA A 166 -13.27 -15.98 17.57
CA ALA A 166 -13.60 -16.93 18.62
C ALA A 166 -12.45 -17.91 18.87
N ASN A 167 -11.81 -18.38 17.80
CA ASN A 167 -10.74 -19.36 17.81
C ASN A 167 -9.50 -18.78 17.11
N PRO A 168 -8.57 -18.13 17.83
CA PRO A 168 -7.30 -17.73 17.24
C PRO A 168 -6.56 -18.93 16.64
N LEU A 169 -6.05 -18.80 15.42
CA LEU A 169 -5.38 -19.88 14.70
C LEU A 169 -3.89 -19.59 14.55
N THR A 170 -3.08 -20.65 14.56
CA THR A 170 -1.69 -20.61 14.10
C THR A 170 -1.48 -21.82 13.21
N LEU A 171 -1.50 -21.60 11.90
CA LEU A 171 -1.39 -22.65 10.88
C LEU A 171 0.07 -22.77 10.42
N SER A 172 0.59 -23.99 10.35
CA SER A 172 1.82 -24.30 9.62
C SER A 172 1.58 -24.26 8.10
N PHE A 173 2.66 -24.34 7.32
CA PHE A 173 2.50 -24.45 5.87
C PHE A 173 1.77 -25.74 5.46
N GLU A 174 2.06 -26.85 6.14
CA GLU A 174 1.39 -28.13 5.90
C GLU A 174 -0.11 -28.08 6.22
N ASP A 175 -0.48 -27.42 7.33
CA ASP A 175 -1.89 -27.18 7.66
C ASP A 175 -2.59 -26.43 6.52
N VAL A 176 -1.98 -25.36 6.01
CA VAL A 176 -2.53 -24.59 4.88
C VAL A 176 -2.63 -25.43 3.60
N LEU A 177 -1.67 -26.32 3.33
CA LEU A 177 -1.70 -27.23 2.17
C LEU A 177 -2.82 -28.28 2.27
N SER A 178 -3.16 -28.70 3.49
CA SER A 178 -4.25 -29.66 3.75
C SER A 178 -5.66 -29.07 3.60
N LEU A 179 -5.79 -27.74 3.58
CA LEU A 179 -7.08 -27.06 3.40
C LEU A 179 -7.59 -27.17 1.97
N SER A 180 -8.91 -27.06 1.81
CA SER A 180 -9.56 -27.05 0.50
C SER A 180 -9.05 -25.90 -0.37
N ARG A 181 -8.44 -26.25 -1.51
CA ARG A 181 -7.90 -25.27 -2.47
C ARG A 181 -8.98 -24.75 -3.41
N ALA A 182 -8.80 -23.50 -3.82
CA ALA A 182 -9.57 -22.84 -4.86
C ALA A 182 -8.62 -22.21 -5.88
N ALA A 183 -9.14 -22.00 -7.09
CA ALA A 183 -8.44 -21.29 -8.14
C ALA A 183 -9.36 -20.24 -8.77
N VAL A 184 -8.82 -19.08 -9.09
CA VAL A 184 -9.51 -18.03 -9.84
C VAL A 184 -8.62 -17.52 -10.96
N VAL A 185 -9.21 -17.17 -12.10
CA VAL A 185 -8.50 -16.49 -13.19
C VAL A 185 -8.92 -15.03 -13.17
N ARG A 186 -8.01 -14.17 -12.74
CA ARG A 186 -8.26 -12.74 -12.55
C ARG A 186 -7.02 -11.93 -12.87
N ASP A 187 -7.25 -10.70 -13.32
CA ASP A 187 -6.18 -9.78 -13.63
C ASP A 187 -5.49 -9.29 -12.35
N PHE A 188 -4.21 -8.94 -12.46
CA PHE A 188 -3.50 -8.17 -11.46
C PHE A 188 -3.53 -6.69 -11.82
N HIS A 189 -3.73 -5.80 -10.85
CA HIS A 189 -3.75 -4.36 -11.09
C HIS A 189 -2.79 -3.62 -10.15
N CYS A 190 -1.77 -2.97 -10.70
CA CYS A 190 -0.88 -2.11 -9.94
C CYS A 190 -1.41 -0.68 -9.84
N VAL A 191 -1.21 -0.07 -8.68
CA VAL A 191 -1.58 1.33 -8.46
C VAL A 191 -0.78 2.31 -9.28
N THR A 192 0.41 1.95 -9.77
CA THR A 192 1.18 2.84 -10.65
C THR A 192 0.59 2.93 -12.05
N GLY A 193 -0.31 1.99 -12.43
CA GLY A 193 -1.07 2.07 -13.69
C GLY A 193 -0.79 0.98 -14.70
N TRP A 194 -0.25 -0.16 -14.27
CA TRP A 194 -0.08 -1.35 -15.10
C TRP A 194 -0.85 -2.56 -14.56
N SER A 195 -1.26 -3.46 -15.46
CA SER A 195 -2.01 -4.67 -15.14
C SER A 195 -1.44 -5.90 -15.86
N VAL A 196 -1.67 -7.09 -15.33
CA VAL A 196 -1.32 -8.36 -15.99
C VAL A 196 -2.61 -9.16 -16.15
N ALA A 197 -2.94 -9.53 -17.39
CA ALA A 197 -4.20 -10.19 -17.72
C ALA A 197 -4.20 -11.69 -17.37
N SER A 198 -5.39 -12.25 -17.13
CA SER A 198 -5.65 -13.70 -17.16
C SER A 198 -4.72 -14.53 -16.26
N VAL A 199 -4.35 -13.99 -15.11
CA VAL A 199 -3.48 -14.68 -14.15
C VAL A 199 -4.31 -15.74 -13.42
N LYS A 200 -3.82 -16.98 -13.40
CA LYS A 200 -4.40 -18.05 -12.58
C LYS A 200 -3.80 -17.99 -11.17
N TRP A 201 -4.64 -17.73 -10.19
CA TRP A 201 -4.30 -17.68 -8.77
C TRP A 201 -4.83 -18.93 -8.08
N GLU A 202 -3.98 -19.59 -7.30
CA GLU A 202 -4.34 -20.86 -6.64
C GLU A 202 -3.95 -20.80 -5.16
N GLY A 203 -4.87 -21.18 -4.28
CA GLY A 203 -4.68 -21.02 -2.84
C GLY A 203 -5.88 -21.45 -2.02
N VAL A 204 -5.97 -20.96 -0.78
CA VAL A 204 -7.09 -21.21 0.14
C VAL A 204 -7.99 -19.98 0.17
N ARG A 205 -9.31 -20.16 0.17
CA ARG A 205 -10.24 -19.02 0.30
C ARG A 205 -10.04 -18.33 1.65
N LEU A 206 -9.90 -17.01 1.64
CA LEU A 206 -9.79 -16.23 2.88
C LEU A 206 -11.06 -16.33 3.74
N ARG A 207 -12.23 -16.48 3.09
CA ARG A 207 -13.50 -16.79 3.76
C ARG A 207 -13.42 -18.06 4.62
N LEU A 208 -12.82 -19.14 4.10
CA LEU A 208 -12.68 -20.40 4.86
C LEU A 208 -11.84 -20.19 6.12
N ILE A 209 -10.73 -19.46 6.00
CA ILE A 209 -9.85 -19.13 7.14
C ILE A 209 -10.61 -18.31 8.20
N ALA A 210 -11.40 -17.33 7.75
CA ALA A 210 -12.24 -16.51 8.62
C ALA A 210 -13.33 -17.33 9.34
N GLU A 211 -13.96 -18.28 8.63
CA GLU A 211 -14.95 -19.20 9.19
C GLU A 211 -14.32 -20.13 10.24
N MET A 212 -13.16 -20.71 9.94
CA MET A 212 -12.40 -21.54 10.90
C MET A 212 -12.05 -20.76 12.18
N ALA A 213 -11.65 -19.50 12.05
CA ALA A 213 -11.34 -18.64 13.20
C ALA A 213 -12.60 -18.19 13.96
N GLY A 214 -13.78 -18.24 13.33
CA GLY A 214 -15.02 -17.73 13.90
C GLY A 214 -14.95 -16.22 14.14
N VAL A 215 -14.85 -15.42 13.07
CA VAL A 215 -14.84 -13.95 13.16
C VAL A 215 -16.05 -13.44 13.94
N LYS A 216 -15.79 -12.62 14.96
CA LYS A 216 -16.82 -12.08 15.86
C LYS A 216 -17.55 -10.91 15.22
N GLU A 217 -18.77 -10.70 15.68
CA GLU A 217 -19.52 -9.47 15.41
C GLU A 217 -18.71 -8.23 15.82
N GLY A 218 -18.82 -7.15 15.05
CA GLY A 218 -18.07 -5.92 15.25
C GLY A 218 -16.74 -5.86 14.50
N ALA A 219 -16.21 -6.97 13.97
CA ALA A 219 -15.09 -6.91 13.03
C ALA A 219 -15.50 -6.16 11.74
N ARG A 220 -14.68 -5.19 11.32
CA ARG A 220 -14.91 -4.35 10.13
C ARG A 220 -13.71 -4.28 9.21
N TRP A 221 -12.52 -4.56 9.73
CA TRP A 221 -11.25 -4.46 9.01
C TRP A 221 -10.40 -5.70 9.25
N VAL A 222 -9.57 -6.04 8.28
CA VAL A 222 -8.52 -7.06 8.41
C VAL A 222 -7.18 -6.39 8.17
N TYR A 223 -6.38 -6.31 9.22
CA TYR A 223 -5.01 -5.81 9.17
C TYR A 223 -4.07 -6.98 8.93
N MET A 224 -3.12 -6.83 8.01
CA MET A 224 -2.32 -7.93 7.47
C MET A 224 -0.84 -7.56 7.51
N GLU A 225 0.02 -8.50 7.89
CA GLU A 225 1.46 -8.30 8.00
C GLU A 225 2.26 -9.41 7.29
N GLY A 226 3.31 -8.98 6.58
CA GLY A 226 4.31 -9.80 5.93
C GLY A 226 5.58 -9.92 6.77
N LEU A 227 6.34 -11.00 6.56
CA LEU A 227 7.60 -11.25 7.27
C LEU A 227 8.70 -10.22 6.97
N ASP A 228 8.57 -9.48 5.88
CA ASP A 228 9.42 -8.33 5.56
C ASP A 228 9.08 -7.09 6.41
N GLY A 229 8.05 -7.17 7.26
CA GLY A 229 7.52 -6.07 8.05
C GLY A 229 6.54 -5.18 7.28
N TYR A 230 6.18 -5.51 6.03
CA TYR A 230 5.17 -4.77 5.29
C TYR A 230 3.78 -5.03 5.87
N SER A 231 2.94 -4.00 5.87
CA SER A 231 1.56 -4.13 6.35
C SER A 231 0.57 -3.42 5.45
N SER A 232 -0.64 -3.94 5.40
CA SER A 232 -1.80 -3.32 4.73
C SER A 232 -3.08 -3.68 5.46
N VAL A 233 -4.18 -3.04 5.08
CA VAL A 233 -5.49 -3.19 5.69
C VAL A 233 -6.56 -3.18 4.61
N VAL A 234 -7.59 -4.00 4.79
CA VAL A 234 -8.75 -4.08 3.89
C VAL A 234 -10.05 -4.14 4.69
N PRO A 235 -11.18 -3.67 4.14
CA PRO A 235 -12.49 -3.92 4.72
C PRO A 235 -12.78 -5.42 4.83
N LEU A 236 -13.51 -5.81 5.86
CA LEU A 236 -13.87 -7.22 6.09
C LEU A 236 -14.67 -7.78 4.91
N GLU A 237 -15.58 -7.00 4.33
CA GLU A 237 -16.40 -7.42 3.18
C GLU A 237 -15.55 -7.81 1.96
N ASP A 238 -14.48 -7.06 1.65
CA ASP A 238 -13.59 -7.37 0.53
C ASP A 238 -12.73 -8.61 0.85
N PHE A 239 -12.25 -8.73 2.08
CA PHE A 239 -11.49 -9.89 2.55
C PHE A 239 -12.31 -11.19 2.49
N LEU A 240 -13.61 -11.09 2.74
CA LEU A 240 -14.55 -12.23 2.68
C LEU A 240 -15.12 -12.47 1.28
N SER A 241 -14.73 -11.71 0.26
CA SER A 241 -15.22 -11.95 -1.10
C SER A 241 -14.89 -13.36 -1.59
N ASP A 242 -15.73 -13.91 -2.47
CA ASP A 242 -15.64 -15.33 -2.86
C ASP A 242 -14.39 -15.67 -3.68
N GLU A 243 -13.70 -14.62 -4.17
CA GLU A 243 -12.48 -14.71 -4.99
C GLU A 243 -11.22 -14.29 -4.22
N ALA A 244 -11.33 -13.92 -2.95
CA ALA A 244 -10.19 -13.57 -2.11
C ALA A 244 -9.44 -14.82 -1.64
N LEU A 245 -8.13 -14.86 -1.87
CA LEU A 245 -7.29 -16.04 -1.64
C LEU A 245 -6.06 -15.73 -0.78
N LEU A 246 -5.72 -16.67 0.09
CA LEU A 246 -4.36 -16.93 0.54
C LEU A 246 -3.67 -17.77 -0.55
N VAL A 247 -2.98 -17.09 -1.46
CA VAL A 247 -2.37 -17.67 -2.65
C VAL A 247 -1.09 -18.41 -2.30
N LEU A 248 -0.91 -19.57 -2.92
CA LEU A 248 0.23 -20.48 -2.79
C LEU A 248 0.90 -20.76 -4.15
N ALA A 249 0.19 -20.56 -5.25
CA ALA A 249 0.68 -20.75 -6.60
C ALA A 249 0.09 -19.73 -7.58
N ILE A 250 0.89 -19.36 -8.59
CA ILE A 250 0.51 -18.48 -9.69
C ILE A 250 0.82 -19.20 -11.00
N ASN A 251 -0.15 -19.23 -11.92
CA ASN A 251 -0.02 -19.86 -13.24
C ASN A 251 0.47 -21.32 -13.17
N GLY A 252 -0.10 -22.10 -12.25
CA GLY A 252 0.21 -23.52 -12.08
C GLY A 252 1.57 -23.82 -11.45
N ARG A 253 2.33 -22.81 -10.99
CA ARG A 253 3.61 -22.97 -10.33
C ARG A 253 3.55 -22.44 -8.90
N PRO A 254 4.22 -23.07 -7.93
CA PRO A 254 4.40 -22.49 -6.60
C PRO A 254 4.90 -21.05 -6.71
N LEU A 255 4.51 -20.20 -5.76
CA LEU A 255 5.03 -18.84 -5.68
C LEU A 255 6.56 -18.87 -5.72
N THR A 256 7.16 -17.97 -6.50
CA THR A 256 8.59 -17.71 -6.35
C THR A 256 8.84 -16.96 -5.04
N HIS A 257 10.11 -16.95 -4.61
CA HIS A 257 10.55 -16.13 -3.48
C HIS A 257 10.08 -14.68 -3.60
N GLU A 258 10.28 -14.05 -4.77
CA GLU A 258 9.90 -12.66 -5.03
C GLU A 258 8.39 -12.41 -5.07
N GLN A 259 7.60 -13.43 -5.44
CA GLN A 259 6.14 -13.38 -5.45
C GLN A 259 5.53 -13.54 -4.05
N GLY A 260 6.33 -13.91 -3.04
CA GLY A 260 5.87 -14.01 -1.66
C GLY A 260 5.79 -15.43 -1.11
N PHE A 261 6.52 -16.40 -1.66
CA PHE A 261 6.58 -17.75 -1.11
C PHE A 261 6.85 -17.75 0.40
N PRO A 262 6.11 -18.50 1.23
CA PRO A 262 5.18 -19.57 0.84
C PRO A 262 3.75 -19.12 0.53
N ALA A 263 3.33 -17.94 0.99
CA ALA A 263 1.96 -17.48 0.83
C ALA A 263 1.83 -15.94 0.71
N ARG A 264 0.85 -15.49 -0.06
CA ARG A 264 0.47 -14.08 -0.17
C ARG A 264 -1.04 -13.88 -0.17
N ILE A 265 -1.48 -12.68 0.16
CA ILE A 265 -2.88 -12.27 -0.01
C ILE A 265 -3.12 -11.81 -1.45
N PHE A 266 -4.28 -12.17 -2.01
CA PHE A 266 -4.79 -11.64 -3.27
C PHE A 266 -6.31 -11.42 -3.18
N ILE A 267 -6.75 -10.22 -3.58
CA ILE A 267 -8.16 -9.81 -3.63
C ILE A 267 -8.36 -9.13 -5.00
N PRO A 268 -9.03 -9.80 -5.97
CA PRO A 268 -8.97 -9.41 -7.39
C PRO A 268 -9.38 -7.97 -7.71
N HIS A 269 -10.41 -7.46 -7.05
CA HIS A 269 -10.95 -6.13 -7.32
C HIS A 269 -10.21 -5.01 -6.60
N LEU A 270 -9.14 -5.33 -5.84
CA LEU A 270 -8.29 -4.35 -5.16
C LEU A 270 -6.94 -4.22 -5.85
N TYR A 271 -6.33 -3.05 -5.72
CA TYR A 271 -4.97 -2.81 -6.19
C TYR A 271 -3.94 -3.69 -5.45
N GLY A 272 -2.87 -4.04 -6.17
CA GLY A 272 -1.86 -5.01 -5.73
C GLY A 272 -1.12 -4.67 -4.44
N TRP A 273 -1.11 -3.42 -3.97
CA TRP A 273 -0.50 -3.08 -2.67
C TRP A 273 -1.27 -3.68 -1.49
N LYS A 274 -2.56 -4.00 -1.66
CA LYS A 274 -3.36 -4.70 -0.65
C LYS A 274 -2.96 -6.17 -0.51
N GLY A 275 -2.35 -6.75 -1.54
CA GLY A 275 -1.92 -8.16 -1.54
C GLY A 275 -0.57 -8.37 -0.84
N VAL A 276 -0.57 -8.40 0.49
CA VAL A 276 0.63 -8.62 1.33
C VAL A 276 1.34 -9.93 0.94
N LYS A 277 2.65 -9.83 0.65
CA LYS A 277 3.55 -10.96 0.37
C LYS A 277 4.17 -11.50 1.65
N TRP A 278 4.60 -12.77 1.62
CA TRP A 278 5.20 -13.45 2.79
C TRP A 278 4.31 -13.29 4.04
N VAL A 279 2.99 -13.34 3.83
CA VAL A 279 2.03 -13.01 4.88
C VAL A 279 2.18 -14.02 6.02
N HIS A 280 2.20 -13.55 7.25
CA HIS A 280 2.35 -14.42 8.43
C HIS A 280 1.35 -14.10 9.53
N ARG A 281 0.62 -12.99 9.41
CA ARG A 281 -0.35 -12.57 10.40
C ARG A 281 -1.50 -11.80 9.75
N ILE A 282 -2.72 -12.13 10.15
CA ILE A 282 -3.90 -11.30 9.96
C ILE A 282 -4.59 -11.07 11.30
N GLU A 283 -5.11 -9.87 11.48
CA GLU A 283 -5.83 -9.44 12.68
C GLU A 283 -7.18 -8.86 12.27
N PHE A 284 -8.27 -9.47 12.74
CA PHE A 284 -9.62 -8.95 12.57
C PHE A 284 -9.88 -7.85 13.59
N ARG A 285 -10.31 -6.67 13.14
CA ARG A 285 -10.38 -5.45 13.96
C ARG A 285 -11.69 -4.72 13.73
N GLU A 286 -12.21 -4.09 14.78
CA GLU A 286 -13.33 -3.16 14.67
C GLU A 286 -12.87 -1.82 14.09
N ASN A 287 -11.76 -1.30 14.62
CA ASN A 287 -11.24 0.01 14.25
C ASN A 287 -10.27 -0.08 13.07
N TYR A 288 -10.28 0.97 12.25
CA TYR A 288 -9.31 1.15 11.18
C TYR A 288 -7.90 1.40 11.74
N LEU A 289 -6.88 0.89 11.06
CA LEU A 289 -5.47 1.21 11.30
C LEU A 289 -4.74 1.20 9.96
N ASP A 290 -3.99 2.26 9.70
CA ASP A 290 -3.18 2.36 8.48
C ASP A 290 -2.13 1.24 8.42
N GLY A 291 -2.01 0.61 7.26
CA GLY A 291 -0.81 -0.09 6.86
C GLY A 291 0.22 0.86 6.26
N PHE A 292 1.23 0.31 5.59
CA PHE A 292 2.36 1.07 5.07
C PHE A 292 1.93 2.17 4.09
N TRP A 293 1.24 1.80 3.00
CA TRP A 293 0.85 2.78 1.98
C TRP A 293 -0.32 3.63 2.42
N GLU A 294 -1.22 3.09 3.25
CA GLU A 294 -2.34 3.87 3.75
C GLU A 294 -1.84 5.02 4.64
N ALA A 295 -0.82 4.80 5.46
CA ALA A 295 -0.15 5.86 6.20
C ALA A 295 0.51 6.91 5.27
N LEU A 296 0.86 6.52 4.04
CA LEU A 296 1.40 7.42 3.00
C LEU A 296 0.31 8.04 2.10
N GLY A 297 -0.97 7.95 2.51
CA GLY A 297 -2.09 8.59 1.82
C GLY A 297 -2.79 7.75 0.77
N TYR A 298 -2.46 6.45 0.63
CA TYR A 298 -3.20 5.55 -0.24
C TYR A 298 -4.54 5.14 0.37
N HIS A 299 -5.51 4.83 -0.49
CA HIS A 299 -6.89 4.61 -0.07
C HIS A 299 -7.06 3.42 0.89
N GLN A 300 -8.02 3.54 1.81
CA GLN A 300 -8.29 2.55 2.85
C GLN A 300 -8.76 1.21 2.26
N ARG A 301 -9.63 1.23 1.23
CA ARG A 301 -10.11 0.04 0.52
C ARG A 301 -9.29 -0.33 -0.72
N GLY A 302 -9.15 0.59 -1.68
CA GLY A 302 -8.23 0.38 -2.80
C GLY A 302 -8.86 -0.35 -3.98
N ASN A 303 -10.16 -0.18 -4.20
CA ASN A 303 -10.87 -0.77 -5.33
C ASN A 303 -10.37 -0.19 -6.67
N VAL A 304 -9.96 -1.10 -7.56
CA VAL A 304 -9.35 -0.73 -8.84
C VAL A 304 -10.34 -0.03 -9.78
N PHE A 305 -11.58 -0.52 -9.85
CA PHE A 305 -12.60 -0.05 -10.78
C PHE A 305 -13.17 1.31 -10.40
N LEU A 306 -13.11 1.66 -9.11
CA LEU A 306 -13.51 2.98 -8.60
C LEU A 306 -12.36 3.99 -8.54
N GLU A 307 -11.17 3.64 -9.06
CA GLU A 307 -9.97 4.48 -8.98
C GLU A 307 -9.61 4.94 -7.55
N GLU A 308 -9.86 4.07 -6.56
CA GLU A 308 -9.55 4.34 -5.15
C GLU A 308 -8.04 4.26 -4.90
N ARG A 309 -7.25 5.17 -5.48
CA ARG A 309 -5.78 5.17 -5.36
C ARG A 309 -5.32 5.87 -4.09
N PHE A 310 -5.90 7.04 -3.81
CA PHE A 310 -5.54 7.89 -2.67
C PHE A 310 -6.72 8.16 -1.76
N LYS A 311 -6.44 8.40 -0.48
CA LYS A 311 -7.42 8.93 0.46
C LYS A 311 -7.91 10.27 -0.06
N VAL A 312 -9.21 10.35 -0.30
CA VAL A 312 -9.89 11.61 -0.56
C VAL A 312 -10.74 11.96 0.64
N GLY A 313 -11.01 13.24 0.83
CA GLY A 313 -11.99 13.67 1.82
C GLY A 313 -13.37 13.06 1.55
N SER A 314 -14.16 12.87 2.60
CA SER A 314 -15.53 12.32 2.56
C SER A 314 -16.54 13.14 1.74
N SER A 315 -16.13 14.24 1.10
CA SER A 315 -16.97 15.13 0.29
C SER A 315 -17.13 14.71 -1.18
N LEU A 316 -16.55 13.59 -1.60
CA LEU A 316 -16.73 13.00 -2.94
C LEU A 316 -17.44 11.65 -2.84
N ARG A 317 -18.67 11.66 -2.32
CA ARG A 317 -19.66 10.59 -2.51
C ARG A 317 -20.81 11.11 -3.36
#